data_AF-A0A2U1B8E5-F1
#
_entry.id   AF-A0A2U1B8E5-F1
#
_cell.length_a   1.000
_cell.length_b   1.000
_cell.length_c   1.000
_cell.angle_alpha   90.00
_cell.angle_beta   90.00
_cell.angle_gamma   90.00
#
_symmetry.space_group_name_H-M   'P 1'
#
loop_
_entity.id
_entity.type
_entity.pdbx_description
1 polymer ?
#
loop_
_entity_poly.entity_id
_entity_poly.type
_entity_poly.pdbx_seq_one_letter_code
_entity_poly.pdbx_strand_id
1 'polypeptide(L)'
;MTARKLLLPVLVAGFLCFPAKRAEAIDPVTIAILTPIAVKAARQASPYIIRSMRAGSAHLLKTGKHMLNIFLLPLGCVEMTLGAPLGMFGNGVDHAIHGVGAPFLLVYDVLCMPLAFCGLSP
;
A
#
# COMPACT_ATOMS: atom_id res chain seq x y z
N MET A 1 -24.98 -7.67 -2.25
CA MET A 1 -23.62 -7.36 -2.75
C MET A 1 -23.38 -5.88 -2.56
N THR A 2 -22.55 -5.52 -1.58
CA THR A 2 -22.36 -4.14 -1.10
C THR A 2 -21.53 -3.32 -2.09
N ALA A 3 -21.95 -2.08 -2.39
CA ALA A 3 -21.35 -1.13 -3.35
C ALA A 3 -19.81 -1.00 -3.23
N ARG A 4 -19.27 -1.25 -2.05
CA ARG A 4 -17.83 -1.34 -1.74
C ARG A 4 -17.06 -2.35 -2.62
N LYS A 5 -17.68 -3.49 -2.98
CA LYS A 5 -17.06 -4.53 -3.80
C LYS A 5 -17.01 -4.19 -5.29
N LEU A 6 -17.82 -3.22 -5.75
CA LEU A 6 -17.85 -2.77 -7.15
C LEU A 6 -16.93 -1.57 -7.42
N LEU A 7 -16.56 -0.80 -6.38
CA LEU A 7 -15.65 0.34 -6.54
C LEU A 7 -14.23 -0.07 -6.94
N LEU A 8 -13.74 -1.18 -6.39
CA LEU A 8 -12.38 -1.68 -6.63
C LEU A 8 -12.15 -2.06 -8.11
N PRO A 9 -13.00 -2.87 -8.77
CA PRO A 9 -12.84 -3.16 -10.19
C PRO A 9 -13.03 -1.93 -11.09
N VAL A 10 -13.89 -0.98 -10.71
CA VAL A 10 -14.09 0.27 -11.47
C VAL A 10 -12.85 1.17 -11.41
N LEU A 11 -12.19 1.26 -10.26
CA LEU A 11 -11.00 2.10 -10.08
C LEU A 11 -9.78 1.50 -10.82
N VAL A 12 -9.63 0.17 -10.79
CA VAL A 12 -8.61 -0.56 -11.55
C VAL A 12 -8.88 -0.48 -13.06
N ALA A 13 -10.14 -0.63 -13.49
CA ALA A 13 -10.52 -0.46 -14.89
C ALA A 13 -10.28 0.97 -15.39
N GLY A 14 -10.56 1.98 -14.56
CA GLY A 14 -10.22 3.38 -14.87
C GLY A 14 -8.73 3.56 -15.14
N PHE A 15 -7.87 3.02 -14.27
CA PHE A 15 -6.42 3.19 -14.44
C PHE A 15 -5.85 2.46 -15.67
N LEU A 16 -6.44 1.32 -16.06
CA LEU A 16 -6.03 0.55 -17.24
C LEU A 16 -6.61 1.10 -18.56
N CYS A 17 -7.80 1.69 -18.53
CA CYS A 17 -8.47 2.22 -19.73
C CYS A 17 -8.04 3.64 -20.10
N PHE A 18 -7.43 4.40 -19.19
CA PHE A 18 -6.93 5.75 -19.48
C PHE A 18 -5.39 5.75 -19.60
N PRO A 19 -4.83 5.58 -20.82
CA PRO A 19 -3.39 5.73 -21.01
C PRO A 19 -2.98 7.15 -20.62
N ALA A 20 -2.03 7.27 -19.69
CA ALA A 20 -1.49 8.55 -19.26
C ALA A 20 -0.94 9.29 -20.49
N LYS A 21 -1.57 10.43 -20.83
CA LYS A 21 -1.10 11.27 -21.95
C LYS A 21 0.36 11.66 -21.68
N ARG A 22 1.21 11.51 -22.69
CA ARG A 22 2.61 11.92 -22.64
C ARG A 22 2.66 13.40 -22.26
N ALA A 23 3.32 13.73 -21.15
CA ALA A 23 3.42 15.11 -20.69
C ALA A 23 4.25 15.90 -21.71
N GLU A 24 3.60 16.73 -22.51
CA GLU A 24 4.29 17.74 -23.31
C GLU A 24 4.94 18.74 -22.34
N ALA A 25 6.19 19.11 -22.64
CA ALA A 25 6.90 20.09 -21.83
C ALA A 25 6.13 21.41 -21.88
N ILE A 26 5.60 21.84 -20.73
CA ILE A 26 4.90 23.11 -20.61
C ILE A 26 5.96 24.21 -20.58
N ASP A 27 5.80 25.22 -21.42
CA ASP A 27 6.70 26.38 -21.43
C ASP A 27 6.73 27.07 -20.06
N PRO A 28 7.90 27.54 -19.59
CA PRO A 28 8.05 28.17 -18.28
C PRO A 28 7.13 29.38 -18.06
N VAL A 29 6.76 30.08 -19.14
CA VAL A 29 5.79 31.18 -19.10
C VAL A 29 4.39 30.66 -18.74
N THR A 30 3.98 29.55 -19.33
CA THR A 30 2.67 28.91 -19.07
C THR A 30 2.62 28.34 -17.65
N ILE A 31 3.73 27.75 -17.18
CA ILE A 31 3.86 27.34 -15.76
C ILE A 31 3.66 28.56 -14.85
N ALA A 32 4.34 29.68 -15.10
CA ALA A 32 4.27 30.87 -14.26
C ALA A 32 2.83 31.44 -14.14
N ILE A 33 2.06 31.39 -15.23
CA ILE A 33 0.66 31.85 -15.25
C ILE A 33 -0.27 30.87 -14.53
N LEU A 34 -0.05 29.55 -14.69
CA LEU A 34 -0.88 28.51 -14.07
C LEU A 34 -0.54 28.29 -12.58
N THR A 35 0.69 28.55 -12.17
CA THR A 35 1.18 28.37 -10.79
C THR A 35 0.26 29.01 -9.74
N PRO A 36 -0.16 30.29 -9.83
CA PRO A 36 -1.03 30.89 -8.81
C PRO A 36 -2.42 30.23 -8.74
N ILE A 37 -2.95 29.75 -9.87
CA ILE A 37 -4.23 29.05 -9.92
C ILE A 37 -4.09 27.66 -9.30
N ALA A 38 -3.01 26.95 -9.63
CA ALA A 38 -2.67 25.66 -9.05
C ALA A 38 -2.45 25.74 -7.53
N VAL A 39 -1.78 26.79 -7.03
CA VAL A 39 -1.57 27.01 -5.60
C VAL A 39 -2.89 27.26 -4.86
N LYS A 40 -3.84 28.01 -5.46
CA LYS A 40 -5.17 28.20 -4.88
C LYS A 40 -5.95 26.89 -4.79
N ALA A 41 -5.95 26.11 -5.87
CA ALA A 41 -6.58 24.79 -5.89
C ALA A 41 -5.92 23.83 -4.87
N ALA A 42 -4.59 23.84 -4.77
CA ALA A 42 -3.84 23.04 -3.81
C ALA A 42 -4.17 23.41 -2.36
N ARG A 43 -4.32 24.70 -2.04
CA ARG A 43 -4.76 25.15 -0.70
C ARG A 43 -6.16 24.65 -0.36
N GLN A 44 -7.08 24.65 -1.32
CA GLN A 44 -8.43 24.13 -1.12
C GLN A 44 -8.46 22.60 -0.98
N ALA A 45 -7.56 21.89 -1.67
CA ALA A 45 -7.39 20.44 -1.57
C ALA A 45 -6.58 19.98 -0.33
N SER A 46 -5.82 20.89 0.29
CA SER A 46 -4.94 20.58 1.42
C SER A 46 -5.58 19.76 2.56
N PRO A 47 -6.82 20.02 3.05
CA PRO A 47 -7.39 19.20 4.11
C PRO A 47 -7.67 17.76 3.67
N TYR A 48 -8.00 17.54 2.40
CA TYR A 48 -8.22 16.20 1.85
C TYR A 48 -6.90 15.45 1.70
N ILE A 49 -5.84 16.13 1.25
CA ILE A 49 -4.49 15.56 1.14
C ILE A 49 -3.96 15.18 2.52
N ILE A 50 -4.14 16.02 3.53
CA ILE A 50 -3.69 15.72 4.90
C ILE A 50 -4.46 14.51 5.46
N ARG A 51 -5.77 14.43 5.23
CA ARG A 51 -6.59 13.28 5.64
C ARG A 51 -6.16 12.00 4.92
N SER A 52 -5.95 12.06 3.61
CA SER A 52 -5.50 10.90 2.82
C SER A 52 -4.11 10.45 3.21
N MET A 53 -3.19 11.40 3.48
CA MET A 53 -1.85 11.09 3.97
C MET A 53 -1.89 10.40 5.33
N ARG A 54 -2.73 10.85 6.26
CA ARG A 54 -2.86 10.24 7.59
C ARG A 54 -3.42 8.82 7.53
N ALA A 55 -4.45 8.60 6.72
CA ALA A 55 -5.06 7.29 6.56
C ALA A 55 -4.14 6.33 5.79
N GLY A 56 -3.51 6.80 4.71
CA GLY A 56 -2.57 6.03 3.92
C GLY A 56 -1.27 5.69 4.66
N SER A 57 -0.75 6.59 5.51
CA SER A 57 0.46 6.31 6.29
C SER A 57 0.25 5.24 7.33
N ALA A 58 -0.89 5.23 8.03
CA ALA A 58 -1.25 4.16 8.96
C ALA A 58 -1.35 2.80 8.26
N HIS A 59 -1.94 2.77 7.06
CA HIS A 59 -2.03 1.56 6.25
C HIS A 59 -0.66 1.09 5.76
N LEU A 60 0.19 2.02 5.32
CA LEU A 60 1.57 1.73 4.91
C LEU A 60 2.42 1.13 6.03
N LEU A 61 2.28 1.62 7.26
CA LEU A 61 2.96 1.03 8.42
C LEU A 61 2.51 -0.41 8.68
N LYS A 62 1.21 -0.68 8.55
CA LYS A 62 0.66 -2.04 8.68
C LYS A 62 1.19 -2.97 7.56
N THR A 63 1.16 -2.51 6.31
CA THR A 63 1.71 -3.24 5.16
C THR A 63 3.22 -3.49 5.32
N GLY A 64 3.97 -2.51 5.85
CA GLY A 64 5.38 -2.67 6.17
C GLY A 64 5.65 -3.77 7.20
N LYS A 65 4.78 -3.93 8.21
CA LYS A 65 4.86 -5.05 9.16
C LYS A 65 4.68 -6.40 8.45
N HIS A 66 3.72 -6.50 7.52
CA HIS A 66 3.54 -7.71 6.72
C HIS A 66 4.76 -8.00 5.83
N MET A 67 5.44 -6.96 5.32
CA MET A 67 6.68 -7.10 4.56
C MET A 67 7.81 -7.69 5.40
N LEU A 68 7.95 -7.24 6.66
CA LEU A 68 8.93 -7.81 7.59
C LEU A 68 8.59 -9.25 7.96
N ASN A 69 7.31 -9.58 8.10
CA ASN A 69 6.87 -10.94 8.42
C ASN A 69 7.22 -11.96 7.31
N ILE A 70 7.48 -11.54 6.07
CA ILE A 70 7.97 -12.45 5.01
C ILE A 70 9.33 -13.05 5.39
N PHE A 71 10.18 -12.30 6.11
CA PHE A 71 11.47 -12.79 6.58
C PHE A 71 11.36 -13.80 7.73
N LEU A 72 10.18 -13.98 8.34
CA LEU A 72 9.96 -15.04 9.32
C LEU A 72 10.00 -16.43 8.68
N LEU A 73 9.77 -16.56 7.37
CA LEU A 73 9.82 -17.84 6.67
C LEU A 73 11.24 -18.43 6.63
N PRO A 74 12.27 -17.72 6.12
CA PRO A 74 13.64 -18.21 6.20
C PRO A 74 14.12 -18.33 7.65
N LEU A 75 13.70 -17.43 8.55
CA LEU A 75 14.03 -17.51 9.98
C LEU A 75 13.48 -18.80 10.61
N GLY A 76 12.21 -19.13 10.35
CA GLY A 76 11.55 -20.35 10.82
C GLY A 76 12.21 -21.60 10.25
N CYS A 77 12.60 -21.61 8.97
CA CYS A 77 13.37 -22.72 8.40
C CYS A 77 14.71 -22.94 9.09
N VAL A 78 15.41 -21.86 9.48
CA VAL A 78 16.67 -21.94 10.24
C VAL A 78 16.43 -22.44 11.66
N GLU A 79 15.39 -21.96 12.34
CA GLU A 79 15.02 -22.41 13.69
C GLU A 79 14.55 -23.87 13.71
N MET A 80 13.88 -24.33 12.64
CA MET A 80 13.47 -25.73 12.48
C MET A 80 14.61 -26.68 12.10
N THR A 81 15.71 -26.17 11.54
CA THR A 81 16.86 -27.01 11.11
C THR A 81 18.01 -26.96 12.10
N LEU A 82 18.50 -25.76 12.42
CA LEU A 82 19.63 -25.53 13.33
C LEU A 82 19.18 -25.27 14.78
N GLY A 83 17.98 -24.72 14.97
CA GLY A 83 17.39 -24.48 16.30
C GLY A 83 16.67 -25.69 16.90
N ALA A 84 16.43 -26.74 16.11
CA ALA A 84 15.82 -27.99 16.54
C ALA A 84 16.55 -28.67 17.72
N PRO A 85 17.89 -28.86 17.68
CA PRO A 85 18.63 -29.44 18.81
C PRO A 85 18.63 -28.55 20.07
N LEU A 86 18.25 -27.27 19.95
CA LEU A 86 18.14 -26.31 21.06
C LEU A 86 16.70 -26.17 21.59
N GLY A 87 15.75 -26.98 21.10
CA GLY A 87 14.35 -26.95 21.53
C GLY A 87 13.51 -25.81 20.91
N MET A 88 14.05 -25.08 19.92
CA MET A 88 13.37 -23.96 19.26
C MET A 88 12.45 -24.39 18.11
N PHE A 89 12.27 -25.70 17.90
CA PHE A 89 11.49 -26.24 16.78
C PHE A 89 10.04 -25.74 16.75
N GLY A 90 9.40 -25.62 17.92
CA GLY A 90 8.03 -25.11 18.02
C GLY A 90 7.88 -23.66 17.56
N ASN A 91 8.82 -22.79 17.96
CA ASN A 91 8.85 -21.40 17.53
C ASN A 91 9.17 -21.28 16.03
N GLY A 92 10.04 -22.15 15.51
CA GLY A 92 10.37 -22.19 14.09
C GLY A 92 9.17 -22.55 13.20
N VAL A 93 8.31 -23.47 13.64
CA VAL A 93 7.05 -23.80 12.92
C VAL A 93 6.11 -22.60 12.89
N ASP A 94 5.94 -21.91 14.02
CA ASP A 94 5.05 -20.75 14.11
C ASP A 94 5.53 -19.59 13.22
N HIS A 95 6.83 -19.31 13.24
CA HIS A 95 7.47 -18.33 12.36
C HIS A 95 7.36 -18.71 10.87
N ALA A 96 7.49 -19.99 10.53
CA ALA A 96 7.32 -20.46 9.17
C ALA A 96 5.87 -20.29 8.67
N ILE A 97 4.86 -20.64 9.48
CA ILE A 97 3.44 -20.47 9.12
C ILE A 97 3.10 -18.99 8.94
N HIS A 98 3.54 -18.13 9.86
CA HIS A 98 3.35 -16.70 9.75
C HIS A 98 4.06 -16.10 8.53
N GLY A 99 5.25 -16.60 8.19
CA GLY A 99 6.00 -16.22 7.01
C GLY A 99 5.34 -16.64 5.69
N VAL A 100 4.68 -17.80 5.64
CA VAL A 100 3.94 -18.26 4.45
C VAL A 100 2.67 -17.43 4.24
N GLY A 101 1.99 -17.04 5.32
CA GLY A 101 0.78 -16.20 5.23
C GLY A 101 1.05 -14.72 4.92
N ALA A 102 2.21 -14.20 5.34
CA ALA A 102 2.61 -12.80 5.16
C ALA A 102 2.55 -12.26 3.72
N PRO A 103 3.03 -12.96 2.67
CA PRO A 103 2.97 -12.44 1.29
C PRO A 103 1.52 -12.27 0.78
N PHE A 104 0.59 -13.15 1.16
CA PHE A 104 -0.81 -13.01 0.75
C PHE A 104 -1.50 -11.82 1.44
N LEU A 105 -1.22 -11.63 2.72
CA LEU A 105 -1.67 -10.45 3.48
C LEU A 105 -1.09 -9.15 2.90
N LEU A 106 0.17 -9.17 2.48
CA LEU A 106 0.82 -8.03 1.85
C LEU A 106 0.18 -7.69 0.50
N VAL A 107 -0.08 -8.68 -0.36
CA VAL A 107 -0.77 -8.46 -1.65
C VAL A 107 -2.17 -7.88 -1.43
N TYR A 108 -2.93 -8.42 -0.47
CA TYR A 108 -4.26 -7.90 -0.14
C TYR A 108 -4.22 -6.44 0.33
N ASP A 109 -3.29 -6.11 1.24
CA ASP A 109 -3.12 -4.75 1.75
C ASP A 109 -2.66 -3.78 0.65
N VAL A 110 -1.77 -4.20 -0.26
CA VAL A 110 -1.34 -3.39 -1.41
C VAL A 110 -2.52 -3.13 -2.36
N LEU A 111 -3.37 -4.13 -2.60
CA LEU A 111 -4.56 -3.96 -3.44
C LEU A 111 -5.58 -2.98 -2.81
N CYS A 112 -5.66 -2.96 -1.48
CA CYS A 112 -6.55 -2.07 -0.73
C CYS A 112 -5.94 -0.68 -0.44
N MET A 113 -4.66 -0.47 -0.72
CA MET A 113 -3.94 0.79 -0.54
C MET A 113 -4.67 2.02 -1.12
N PRO A 114 -5.18 2.02 -2.37
CA PRO A 114 -5.92 3.18 -2.89
C PRO A 114 -7.20 3.49 -2.09
N LEU A 115 -7.89 2.47 -1.57
CA LEU A 115 -9.06 2.65 -0.70
C LEU A 115 -8.68 3.26 0.65
N ALA A 116 -7.54 2.82 1.20
CA ALA A 116 -7.01 3.35 2.45
C ALA A 116 -6.63 4.84 2.33
N PHE A 117 -6.04 5.27 1.21
CA PHE A 117 -5.80 6.69 0.94
C PHE A 117 -7.08 7.51 0.81
N CYS A 118 -8.17 6.91 0.33
CA CYS A 118 -9.50 7.54 0.36
C CYS A 118 -10.14 7.58 1.76
N GLY A 119 -9.48 7.05 2.79
CA GLY A 119 -10.02 6.97 4.16
C GLY A 119 -11.01 5.83 4.37
N LEU A 120 -11.12 4.90 3.40
CA LEU A 120 -11.95 3.71 3.51
C LEU A 120 -11.08 2.54 3.96
N SER A 121 -11.01 2.30 5.28
CA SER A 121 -10.24 1.19 5.84
C SER A 121 -10.91 -0.16 5.56
N PRO A 122 -10.32 -1.11 4.80
CA PRO A 122 -10.88 -2.45 4.56
C PRO A 122 -11.31 -3.14 5.85
#